data_AF-A0A401GJ14-F1
#
_entry.id   AF-A0A401GJ14-F1
#
_cell.length_a   1.000
_cell.length_b   1.000
_cell.length_c   1.000
_cell.angle_alpha   90.00
_cell.angle_beta   90.00
_cell.angle_gamma   90.00
#
_symmetry.space_group_name_H-M   'P 1'
#
loop_
_entity.id
_entity.type
_entity.pdbx_description
1 polymer ?
#
loop_
_entity_poly.entity_id
_entity_poly.type
_entity_poly.pdbx_seq_one_letter_code
_entity_poly.pdbx_strand_id
1 'polypeptide(L)'
;MGGRYSQGYQLFQQLTVKAFLAIRPHAEQLVGTVQLMLDTSLPSFKGEPTIKRLKDRFALGLSERQAAEWMVSVVRNAHENIRSTAYDEFQRLQNGIPYK
;
A
#
# COMPACT_ATOMS: atom_id res chain seq x y z
N MET A 1 -14.65 -1.02 9.32
CA MET A 1 -15.16 -1.25 7.94
C MET A 1 -16.37 -2.18 7.88
N GLY A 2 -16.64 -3.04 8.87
CA GLY A 2 -17.83 -3.92 8.91
C GLY A 2 -17.57 -5.40 8.54
N GLY A 3 -16.32 -5.78 8.31
CA GLY A 3 -15.94 -7.15 7.92
C GLY A 3 -15.95 -7.38 6.41
N ARG A 4 -15.47 -8.55 5.97
CA ARG A 4 -15.16 -8.87 4.56
C ARG A 4 -16.31 -8.68 3.58
N TYR A 5 -17.54 -8.94 4.01
CA TYR A 5 -18.73 -8.86 3.16
C TYR A 5 -19.56 -7.60 3.38
N SER A 6 -19.02 -6.65 4.16
CA SER A 6 -19.73 -5.39 4.41
C SER A 6 -19.64 -4.43 3.24
N GLN A 7 -20.67 -3.61 3.13
CA GLN A 7 -20.70 -2.47 2.21
C GLN A 7 -19.51 -1.52 2.43
N GLY A 8 -19.10 -1.32 3.69
CA GLY A 8 -17.96 -0.45 4.02
C GLY A 8 -16.63 -0.99 3.48
N TYR A 9 -16.41 -2.30 3.53
CA TYR A 9 -15.22 -2.92 2.94
C TYR A 9 -15.25 -2.86 1.40
N GLN A 10 -16.40 -3.12 0.78
CA GLN A 10 -16.55 -3.00 -0.68
C GLN A 10 -16.28 -1.56 -1.15
N LEU A 11 -16.80 -0.56 -0.45
CA LEU A 11 -16.55 0.85 -0.75
C LEU A 11 -15.07 1.20 -0.62
N PHE A 12 -14.41 0.75 0.45
CA PHE A 12 -12.97 0.93 0.64
C PHE A 12 -12.16 0.34 -0.53
N GLN A 13 -12.46 -0.89 -0.95
CA GLN A 13 -11.78 -1.52 -2.09
C GLN A 13 -11.96 -0.71 -3.38
N GLN A 14 -13.19 -0.29 -3.67
CA GLN A 14 -13.49 0.51 -4.85
C GLN A 14 -12.75 1.86 -4.86
N LEU A 15 -12.78 2.58 -3.74
CA LEU A 15 -12.09 3.87 -3.62
C LEU A 15 -10.58 3.73 -3.70
N THR A 16 -10.01 2.66 -3.12
CA THR A 16 -8.57 2.38 -3.20
C THR A 16 -8.12 2.16 -4.65
N VAL A 17 -8.87 1.37 -5.41
CA VAL A 17 -8.58 1.16 -6.84
C VAL A 17 -8.72 2.44 -7.64
N LYS A 18 -9.77 3.23 -7.42
CA LYS A 18 -9.96 4.53 -8.08
C LYS A 18 -8.82 5.50 -7.79
N ALA A 19 -8.43 5.62 -6.52
CA ALA A 19 -7.31 6.47 -6.12
C ALA A 19 -6.00 6.00 -6.77
N PHE A 20 -5.74 4.69 -6.79
CA PHE A 20 -4.56 4.13 -7.44
C PHE A 20 -4.49 4.46 -8.93
N LEU A 21 -5.60 4.32 -9.66
CA LEU A 21 -5.66 4.69 -11.07
C LEU A 21 -5.45 6.20 -11.26
N ALA A 22 -6.08 7.03 -10.43
CA ALA A 22 -5.97 8.49 -10.52
C ALA A 22 -4.55 9.02 -10.29
N ILE A 23 -3.77 8.41 -9.40
CA ILE A 23 -2.40 8.89 -9.10
C ILE A 23 -1.35 8.43 -10.12
N ARG A 24 -1.60 7.36 -10.88
CA ARG A 24 -0.63 6.76 -11.81
C ARG A 24 -0.11 7.72 -12.89
N PRO A 25 -0.93 8.56 -13.54
CA PRO A 25 -0.45 9.57 -14.49
C PRO A 25 0.51 10.59 -13.87
N HIS A 26 0.48 10.76 -12.54
CA HIS A 26 1.31 11.71 -11.80
C HIS A 26 2.58 11.05 -11.20
N ALA A 27 2.87 9.78 -11.53
CA ALA A 27 3.97 9.03 -10.92
C ALA A 27 5.33 9.71 -11.12
N GLU A 28 5.61 10.29 -12.29
CA GLU A 28 6.89 10.96 -12.54
C GLU A 28 7.08 12.19 -11.66
N GLN A 29 6.03 13.00 -11.47
CA GLN A 29 6.05 14.18 -10.60
C GLN A 29 6.26 13.78 -9.14
N LEU A 30 5.54 12.75 -8.68
CA LEU A 30 5.66 12.24 -7.31
C LEU A 30 7.04 11.63 -7.04
N VAL A 31 7.54 10.80 -7.96
CA VAL A 31 8.87 10.18 -7.85
C VAL A 31 9.98 11.23 -7.92
N GLY A 32 9.87 12.19 -8.84
CA GLY A 32 10.83 13.30 -8.97
C GLY A 32 10.91 14.16 -7.70
N THR A 33 9.77 14.43 -7.07
CA THR A 33 9.74 15.15 -5.78
C THR A 33 10.48 14.37 -4.69
N VAL A 34 10.27 13.06 -4.61
CA VAL A 34 10.95 12.20 -3.62
C VAL A 34 12.44 12.03 -3.92
N GLN A 35 12.85 12.11 -5.20
CA GLN A 35 14.27 12.11 -5.58
C GLN A 35 15.03 13.30 -4.97
N LEU A 36 14.42 14.48 -4.96
CA LEU A 36 15.02 15.68 -4.35
C LEU A 36 15.25 15.53 -2.84
N MET A 37 14.56 14.58 -2.20
CA MET A 37 14.66 14.33 -0.77
C MET A 37 15.79 13.34 -0.41
N LEU A 38 16.51 12.76 -1.38
CA LEU A 38 17.54 11.76 -1.10
C LEU A 38 18.64 12.27 -0.15
N ASP A 39 18.99 13.57 -0.23
CA ASP A 39 20.05 14.18 0.57
C ASP A 39 19.59 14.65 1.96
N THR A 40 18.31 14.44 2.32
CA THR A 40 17.75 14.88 3.61
C THR A 40 18.24 14.07 4.81
N SER A 41 19.13 13.10 4.61
CA SER A 41 19.70 12.20 5.64
C SER A 41 18.67 11.40 6.46
N LEU A 42 17.42 11.34 5.98
CA LEU A 42 16.36 10.56 6.61
C LEU A 42 16.66 9.05 6.52
N PRO A 43 16.60 8.29 7.63
CA PRO A 43 17.01 6.88 7.66
C PRO A 43 16.16 5.95 6.79
N SER A 44 14.96 6.37 6.38
CA SER A 44 14.10 5.64 5.45
C SER A 44 14.57 5.69 3.99
N PHE A 45 15.42 6.65 3.64
CA PHE A 45 15.95 6.80 2.29
C PHE A 45 17.24 6.01 2.16
N LYS A 46 17.24 5.00 1.28
CA LYS A 46 18.37 4.11 1.02
C LYS A 46 19.03 4.45 -0.31
N GLY A 47 18.97 5.72 -0.73
CA GLY A 47 19.39 6.19 -2.04
C GLY A 47 18.50 5.68 -3.18
N GLU A 48 19.10 5.45 -4.33
CA GLU A 48 18.44 5.03 -5.59
C GLU A 48 17.50 3.81 -5.44
N PRO A 49 17.82 2.76 -4.66
CA PRO A 49 16.89 1.66 -4.41
C PRO A 49 15.53 2.08 -3.80
N THR A 50 15.45 3.17 -3.04
CA THR A 50 14.17 3.66 -2.51
C THR A 50 13.30 4.24 -3.62
N ILE A 51 13.91 5.00 -4.54
CA ILE A 51 13.23 5.62 -5.68
C ILE A 51 12.73 4.56 -6.65
N LYS A 52 13.57 3.57 -6.98
CA LYS A 52 13.18 2.44 -7.82
C LYS A 52 11.93 1.74 -7.27
N ARG A 53 11.95 1.40 -5.97
CA ARG A 53 10.81 0.75 -5.30
C ARG A 53 9.57 1.63 -5.28
N LEU A 54 9.71 2.94 -5.12
CA LEU A 54 8.58 3.87 -5.20
C LEU A 54 7.97 3.85 -6.60
N LYS A 55 8.79 3.94 -7.66
CA LYS A 55 8.33 3.88 -9.05
C LYS A 55 7.63 2.56 -9.36
N ASP A 56 8.20 1.45 -8.91
CA ASP A 56 7.64 0.10 -9.12
C ASP A 56 6.22 -0.04 -8.53
N ARG A 57 5.91 0.67 -7.43
CA ARG A 57 4.57 0.65 -6.79
C ARG A 57 3.46 1.24 -7.66
N PHE A 58 3.79 2.07 -8.64
CA PHE A 58 2.78 2.61 -9.57
C PHE A 58 2.40 1.62 -10.68
N ALA A 59 3.17 0.54 -10.87
CA ALA A 59 2.92 -0.50 -11.87
C ALA A 59 2.71 0.07 -13.30
N LEU A 60 3.55 1.02 -13.69
CA LEU A 60 3.38 1.81 -14.93
C LEU A 60 3.43 1.00 -16.22
N GLY A 61 4.00 -0.21 -16.19
CA GLY A 61 4.01 -1.13 -17.34
C GLY A 61 2.68 -1.85 -17.60
N LEU A 62 1.68 -1.69 -16.72
CA LEU A 62 0.36 -2.29 -16.87
C LEU A 62 -0.62 -1.30 -17.52
N SER A 63 -1.57 -1.80 -18.32
CA SER A 63 -2.74 -1.01 -18.72
C SER A 63 -3.62 -0.65 -17.51
N GLU A 64 -4.52 0.34 -17.63
CA GLU A 64 -5.42 0.70 -16.53
C GLU A 64 -6.24 -0.49 -16.00
N ARG A 65 -6.74 -1.34 -16.89
CA ARG A 65 -7.49 -2.55 -16.49
C ARG A 65 -6.61 -3.49 -15.67
N GLN A 66 -5.42 -3.82 -16.18
CA GLN A 66 -4.47 -4.70 -15.47
C GLN A 66 -4.01 -4.09 -14.14
N ALA A 67 -3.87 -2.77 -14.09
CA ALA A 67 -3.52 -2.04 -12.88
C ALA A 67 -4.63 -2.10 -11.82
N ALA A 68 -5.89 -2.00 -12.24
CA ALA A 68 -7.03 -2.16 -11.34
C ALA A 68 -7.05 -3.57 -10.74
N GLU A 69 -6.89 -4.60 -11.57
CA GLU A 69 -6.81 -6.00 -11.14
C GLU A 69 -5.60 -6.23 -10.19
N TRP A 70 -4.46 -5.63 -10.50
CA TRP A 70 -3.27 -5.64 -9.64
C TRP A 70 -3.56 -5.01 -8.27
N MET A 71 -4.18 -3.83 -8.21
CA MET A 71 -4.48 -3.17 -6.93
C MET A 71 -5.51 -3.96 -6.11
N VAL A 72 -6.51 -4.58 -6.75
CA VAL A 72 -7.42 -5.50 -6.06
C VAL A 72 -6.65 -6.66 -5.43
N SER A 73 -5.67 -7.22 -6.14
CA SER A 73 -4.82 -8.30 -5.61
C SER A 73 -3.95 -7.85 -4.44
N VAL A 74 -3.45 -6.61 -4.45
CA VAL A 74 -2.69 -6.01 -3.35
C VAL A 74 -3.56 -5.88 -2.11
N VAL A 75 -4.79 -5.35 -2.25
CA VAL A 75 -5.74 -5.24 -1.14
C VAL A 75 -6.10 -6.61 -0.58
N ARG A 76 -6.33 -7.61 -1.45
CA ARG A 76 -6.62 -8.99 -1.04
C ARG A 76 -5.43 -9.60 -0.29
N ASN A 77 -4.22 -9.45 -0.81
CA ASN A 77 -3.00 -9.96 -0.17
C ASN A 77 -2.80 -9.33 1.22
N ALA A 78 -3.00 -8.02 1.35
CA ALA A 78 -2.92 -7.33 2.62
C ALA A 78 -3.98 -7.83 3.63
N HIS A 79 -5.18 -8.17 3.17
CA HIS A 79 -6.24 -8.74 4.00
C HIS A 79 -5.98 -10.21 4.38
N GLU A 80 -5.42 -11.01 3.46
CA GLU A 80 -5.10 -12.44 3.65
C GLU A 80 -3.78 -12.68 4.38
N ASN A 81 -3.06 -11.62 4.77
CA ASN A 81 -1.78 -11.76 5.45
C ASN A 81 -1.99 -12.22 6.89
N ILE A 82 -2.07 -13.54 7.08
CA ILE A 82 -2.18 -14.28 8.35
C ILE A 82 -1.11 -13.86 9.37
N ARG A 83 0.02 -13.27 8.91
CA ARG A 83 1.04 -12.69 9.80
C ARG A 83 0.53 -11.50 10.60
N SER A 84 -0.42 -10.71 10.12
CA SER A 84 -1.02 -9.62 10.91
C SER A 84 -1.78 -10.19 12.11
N THR A 85 -2.56 -11.27 11.91
CA THR A 85 -3.26 -11.97 13.00
C THR A 85 -2.28 -12.59 14.01
N ALA A 86 -1.17 -13.18 13.55
CA ALA A 86 -0.14 -13.74 14.42
C ALA A 86 0.68 -12.65 15.13
N TYR A 87 0.92 -11.49 14.49
CA TYR A 87 1.60 -10.35 15.10
C TYR A 87 0.71 -9.69 16.17
N ASP A 88 -0.60 -9.61 15.93
CA ASP A 88 -1.58 -9.14 16.91
C ASP A 88 -1.67 -10.09 18.12
N GLU A 89 -1.64 -11.42 17.91
CA GLU A 89 -1.60 -12.39 19.02
C GLU A 89 -0.27 -12.38 19.78
N PHE A 90 0.85 -12.18 19.10
CA PHE A 90 2.16 -12.07 19.74
C PHE A 90 2.27 -10.76 20.55
N GLN A 91 1.76 -9.64 20.03
CA GLN A 91 1.65 -8.39 20.80
C GLN A 91 0.69 -8.51 21.99
N ARG A 92 -0.41 -9.26 21.87
CA ARG A 92 -1.31 -9.60 22.98
C ARG A 92 -0.56 -10.34 24.10
N LEU A 93 0.24 -11.34 23.73
CA LEU A 93 0.98 -12.17 24.68
C LEU A 93 2.13 -11.43 25.37
N GLN A 94 2.80 -10.51 24.66
CA GLN A 94 4.00 -9.84 25.19
C GLN A 94 3.71 -8.50 25.91
N ASN A 95 2.74 -7.71 25.43
CA ASN A 95 2.49 -6.35 25.94
C ASN A 95 1.11 -6.17 26.62
N GLY A 96 0.27 -7.21 26.68
CA GLY A 96 -0.99 -7.20 27.44
C GLY A 96 -2.04 -6.19 26.97
N ILE A 97 -1.93 -5.62 25.77
CA ILE A 97 -2.85 -4.59 25.28
C ILE A 97 -4.11 -5.29 24.73
N PRO A 98 -5.30 -5.08 25.32
CA PRO A 98 -6.56 -5.57 24.77
C PRO A 98 -7.09 -4.58 23.72
N TYR A 99 -7.56 -5.07 22.57
CA TYR A 99 -8.47 -4.29 21.73
C TYR A 99 -9.74 -5.07 21.39
N LYS A 100 -10.86 -4.35 21.48
CA LYS A 100 -12.22 -4.75 21.09
C LYS A 100 -12.44 -4.54 19.59
#